data_AF-A0A7W1B9G4-F1
#
_entry.id   AF-A0A7W1B9G4-F1
#
_cell.length_a   1.000
_cell.length_b   1.000
_cell.length_c   1.000
_cell.angle_alpha   90.00
_cell.angle_beta   90.00
_cell.angle_gamma   90.00
#
_symmetry.space_group_name_H-M   'P 1'
#
loop_
_entity.id
_entity.type
_entity.pdbx_description
1 polymer ?
#
loop_
_entity_poly.entity_id
_entity_poly.type
_entity_poly.pdbx_seq_one_letter_code
_entity_poly.pdbx_strand_id
1 'polypeptide(L)'
;ETANQLAAVTRELASAGQALATARRALIAAVDAERPTATGPRAQRLDTLRNQIAPRATRVQKIKIPGEPDPLADPEELDEAAQQMRETEVELQRQITGLEAQAKELDRVAVLRKQHERAGELGTRDDDTPNRNAQRPTGKGQETLTSDDRNPSPAPQNGGAGGGQDSGTPSTPGTTYESEATVVLSDVVDASTIDSLQRAQRSGDPTVRAAAAKKARDAVAARLTKLRQQRTQIEARARALRGAKR
;
A
#
# COMPACT_ATOMS: atom_id res chain seq x y z
N GLU A 1 -24.74 14.70 13.61
CA GLU A 1 -23.78 15.82 13.82
C GLU A 1 -22.32 15.36 13.92
N THR A 2 -22.02 14.37 14.78
CA THR A 2 -20.66 13.79 14.95
C THR A 2 -20.03 13.20 13.68
N ALA A 3 -20.82 12.57 12.80
CA ALA A 3 -20.32 12.00 11.54
C ALA A 3 -19.78 13.06 10.57
N ASN A 4 -20.44 14.21 10.48
CA ASN A 4 -20.01 15.32 9.62
C ASN A 4 -18.72 15.97 10.15
N GLN A 5 -18.58 16.04 11.49
CA GLN A 5 -17.37 16.52 12.14
C GLN A 5 -16.18 15.59 11.87
N LEU A 6 -16.37 14.27 11.95
CA LEU A 6 -15.32 13.29 11.63
C LEU A 6 -14.91 13.32 10.14
N ALA A 7 -15.88 13.46 9.23
CA ALA A 7 -15.59 13.61 7.81
C ALA A 7 -14.84 14.92 7.50
N ALA A 8 -15.16 16.02 8.20
CA ALA A 8 -14.44 17.28 8.10
C ALA A 8 -12.98 17.12 8.58
N VAL A 9 -12.77 16.55 9.77
CA VAL A 9 -11.42 16.29 10.31
C VAL A 9 -10.60 15.37 9.39
N THR A 10 -11.22 14.36 8.78
CA THR A 10 -10.53 13.46 7.85
C THR A 10 -10.06 14.21 6.59
N ARG A 11 -10.90 15.09 6.04
CA ARG A 11 -10.53 15.94 4.89
C ARG A 11 -9.45 16.95 5.26
N GLU A 12 -9.55 17.56 6.45
CA GLU A 12 -8.52 18.46 6.97
C GLU A 12 -7.19 17.74 7.14
N LEU A 13 -7.19 16.54 7.72
CA LEU A 13 -5.99 15.72 7.88
C LEU A 13 -5.36 15.37 6.51
N ALA A 14 -6.18 14.98 5.53
CA ALA A 14 -5.70 14.69 4.18
C ALA A 14 -5.09 15.93 3.52
N SER A 15 -5.76 17.09 3.64
CA SER A 15 -5.27 18.37 3.11
C SER A 15 -3.97 18.82 3.79
N ALA A 16 -3.88 18.68 5.11
CA ALA A 16 -2.68 19.01 5.88
C ALA A 16 -1.52 18.09 5.52
N GLY A 17 -1.80 16.80 5.29
CA GLY A 17 -0.82 15.84 4.79
C GLY A 17 -0.27 16.21 3.42
N GLN A 18 -1.13 16.63 2.48
CA GLN A 18 -0.73 17.11 1.16
C GLN A 18 0.09 18.40 1.26
N ALA A 19 -0.34 19.36 2.08
CA ALA A 19 0.38 20.61 2.31
C ALA A 19 1.78 20.36 2.87
N LEU A 20 1.89 19.46 3.85
CA LEU A 20 3.16 19.07 4.45
C LEU A 20 4.09 18.35 3.45
N ALA A 21 3.54 17.49 2.59
CA ALA A 21 4.33 16.85 1.53
C ALA A 21 4.87 17.88 0.52
N THR A 22 4.05 18.82 0.09
CA THR A 22 4.45 19.92 -0.80
C THR A 22 5.50 20.82 -0.14
N ALA A 23 5.31 21.21 1.12
CA ALA A 23 6.26 22.00 1.88
C ALA A 23 7.62 21.29 2.02
N ARG A 24 7.62 19.98 2.28
CA ARG A 24 8.86 19.19 2.33
C ARG A 24 9.59 19.17 0.98
N ARG A 25 8.88 18.96 -0.13
CA ARG A 25 9.49 19.00 -1.47
C ARG A 25 10.08 20.37 -1.79
N ALA A 26 9.35 21.44 -1.48
CA ALA A 26 9.82 22.81 -1.67
C ALA A 26 11.08 23.10 -0.84
N LEU A 27 11.11 22.63 0.41
CA LEU A 27 12.27 22.79 1.29
C LEU A 27 13.49 22.00 0.79
N ILE A 28 13.30 20.78 0.30
CA ILE A 28 14.38 20.00 -0.33
C ILE A 28 14.89 20.73 -1.58
N ALA A 29 14.00 21.20 -2.46
CA ALA A 29 14.39 21.94 -3.65
C ALA A 29 15.20 23.21 -3.32
N ALA A 30 14.82 23.94 -2.27
CA ALA A 30 15.55 25.11 -1.79
C ALA A 30 16.95 24.73 -1.27
N VAL A 31 17.05 23.67 -0.46
CA VAL A 31 18.34 23.15 0.02
C VAL A 31 19.22 22.71 -1.15
N ASP A 32 18.63 22.07 -2.15
CA ASP A 32 19.34 21.55 -3.33
C ASP A 32 19.87 22.67 -4.23
N ALA A 33 19.12 23.76 -4.35
CA ALA A 33 19.54 24.94 -5.09
C ALA A 33 20.69 25.69 -4.39
N GLU A 34 20.69 25.72 -3.05
CA GLU A 34 21.69 26.44 -2.26
C GLU A 34 23.01 25.67 -2.12
N ARG A 35 22.91 24.34 -1.98
CA ARG A 35 24.02 23.42 -1.75
C ARG A 35 25.23 23.57 -2.70
N PRO A 36 25.10 23.68 -4.04
CA PRO A 36 26.26 23.77 -4.93
C PRO A 36 27.07 25.06 -4.73
N THR A 37 26.48 26.10 -4.13
CA THR A 37 27.13 27.38 -3.86
C THR A 37 27.61 27.55 -2.43
N ALA A 38 27.21 26.63 -1.53
CA ALA A 38 27.57 26.69 -0.12
C ALA A 38 28.95 26.08 0.15
N THR A 39 29.76 26.73 0.98
CA THR A 39 31.08 26.23 1.41
C THR A 39 31.18 26.13 2.93
N GLY A 40 32.13 25.31 3.41
CA GLY A 40 32.47 25.19 4.83
C GLY A 40 31.31 24.70 5.71
N PRO A 41 31.12 25.28 6.91
CA PRO A 41 30.08 24.86 7.86
C PRO A 41 28.65 24.96 7.31
N ARG A 42 28.38 25.83 6.34
CA ARG A 42 27.05 26.00 5.74
C ARG A 42 26.68 24.79 4.89
N ALA A 43 27.61 24.27 4.10
CA ALA A 43 27.40 23.05 3.33
C ALA A 43 27.05 21.86 4.23
N GLN A 44 27.77 21.68 5.35
CA GLN A 44 27.49 20.60 6.31
C GLN A 44 26.12 20.71 6.97
N ARG A 45 25.67 21.94 7.30
CA ARG A 45 24.33 22.17 7.83
C ARG A 45 23.25 21.85 6.80
N LEU A 46 23.45 22.25 5.54
CA LEU A 46 22.53 21.94 4.45
C LEU A 46 22.47 20.42 4.18
N ASP A 47 23.59 19.70 4.24
CA ASP A 47 23.61 18.24 4.14
C ASP A 47 22.86 17.57 5.30
N THR A 48 23.07 18.07 6.52
CA THR A 48 22.37 17.56 7.71
C THR A 48 20.86 17.81 7.60
N LEU A 49 20.46 19.02 7.21
CA LEU A 49 19.08 19.43 7.02
C LEU A 49 18.41 18.61 5.91
N ARG A 50 19.10 18.41 4.79
CA ARG A 50 18.67 17.53 3.70
C ARG A 50 18.43 16.11 4.21
N ASN A 51 19.35 15.55 5.00
CA ASN A 51 19.22 14.18 5.52
C ASN A 51 18.08 14.01 6.54
N GLN A 52 17.68 15.07 7.23
CA GLN A 52 16.55 15.05 8.17
C GLN A 52 15.19 15.18 7.48
N ILE A 53 15.11 15.92 6.36
CA ILE A 53 13.85 16.27 5.70
C ILE A 53 13.60 15.44 4.45
N ALA A 54 14.66 15.04 3.75
CA ALA A 54 14.53 14.18 2.58
C ALA A 54 13.77 12.92 3.00
N PRO A 55 12.72 12.51 2.26
CA PRO A 55 12.18 11.17 2.43
C PRO A 55 13.39 10.26 2.30
N ARG A 56 13.68 9.47 3.35
CA ARG A 56 14.74 8.49 3.30
C ARG A 56 14.42 7.62 2.10
N ALA A 57 15.13 7.85 0.99
CA ALA A 57 15.12 6.95 -0.13
C ALA A 57 15.81 5.71 0.43
N THR A 58 15.02 4.80 1.02
CA THR A 58 15.37 3.41 1.12
C THR A 58 15.71 3.04 -0.31
N ARG A 59 17.01 3.00 -0.66
CA ARG A 59 17.42 2.31 -1.87
C ARG A 59 16.86 0.91 -1.68
N VAL A 60 15.80 0.62 -2.42
CA VAL A 60 15.06 -0.63 -2.33
C VAL A 60 15.98 -1.70 -2.88
N GLN A 61 16.81 -2.28 -2.00
CA GLN A 61 17.73 -3.33 -2.38
C GLN A 61 16.98 -4.65 -2.34
N LYS A 62 17.17 -5.45 -3.39
CA LYS A 62 16.67 -6.81 -3.42
C LYS A 62 17.33 -7.61 -2.30
N ILE A 63 16.52 -8.39 -1.57
CA ILE A 63 17.07 -9.34 -0.61
C ILE A 63 17.63 -10.52 -1.41
N LYS A 64 18.96 -10.59 -1.50
CA LYS A 64 19.65 -11.72 -2.10
C LYS A 64 19.70 -12.85 -1.09
N ILE A 65 19.09 -13.98 -1.41
CA ILE A 65 19.22 -15.17 -0.57
C ILE A 65 20.56 -15.82 -0.92
N PRO A 66 21.47 -16.01 0.05
CA PRO A 66 22.72 -16.71 -0.19
C PRO A 66 22.42 -18.11 -0.76
N GLY A 67 23.25 -18.54 -1.71
CA GLY A 67 23.09 -19.80 -2.42
C GLY A 67 23.25 -21.02 -1.52
N GLU A 68 23.07 -22.21 -2.10
CA GLU A 68 23.37 -23.45 -1.39
C GLU A 68 24.89 -23.51 -1.12
N PRO A 69 25.32 -23.75 0.14
CA PRO A 69 26.72 -23.82 0.50
C PRO A 69 27.41 -24.97 -0.24
N ASP A 70 28.66 -24.78 -0.63
CA ASP A 70 29.44 -25.83 -1.29
C ASP A 70 29.57 -27.04 -0.34
N PRO A 71 29.20 -28.25 -0.79
CA PRO A 71 29.34 -29.46 0.00
C PRO A 71 30.81 -29.85 0.28
N LEU A 72 31.80 -29.17 -0.25
CA LEU A 72 33.22 -29.39 0.08
C LEU A 72 33.87 -28.19 0.78
N ALA A 73 33.08 -27.17 1.14
CA ALA A 73 33.57 -25.99 1.86
C ALA A 73 34.22 -26.34 3.20
N ASP A 74 35.27 -25.60 3.53
CA ASP A 74 35.94 -25.70 4.81
C ASP A 74 35.07 -25.13 5.96
N PRO A 75 35.33 -25.51 7.22
CA PRO A 75 34.47 -25.12 8.34
C PRO A 75 34.39 -23.61 8.59
N GLU A 76 35.39 -22.82 8.17
CA GLU A 76 35.38 -21.35 8.27
C GLU A 76 34.46 -20.74 7.21
N GLU A 77 34.53 -21.20 5.96
CA GLU A 77 33.63 -20.77 4.87
C GLU A 77 32.17 -21.10 5.19
N LEU A 78 31.91 -22.25 5.82
CA LEU A 78 30.57 -22.63 6.29
C LEU A 78 30.07 -21.68 7.40
N ASP A 79 30.94 -21.18 8.28
CA ASP A 79 30.56 -20.20 9.31
C ASP A 79 30.23 -18.85 8.69
N GLU A 80 31.01 -18.39 7.71
CA GLU A 80 30.74 -17.17 6.96
C GLU A 80 29.40 -17.25 6.23
N ALA A 81 29.13 -18.37 5.57
CA ALA A 81 27.84 -18.62 4.92
C ALA A 81 26.69 -18.59 5.95
N ALA A 82 26.86 -19.22 7.11
CA ALA A 82 25.87 -19.18 8.18
C ALA A 82 25.65 -17.75 8.73
N GLN A 83 26.68 -16.92 8.77
CA GLN A 83 26.58 -15.51 9.18
C GLN A 83 25.80 -14.68 8.16
N GLN A 84 26.11 -14.81 6.87
CA GLN A 84 25.37 -14.16 5.78
C GLN A 84 23.88 -14.57 5.79
N MET A 85 23.59 -15.83 6.10
CA MET A 85 22.22 -16.30 6.29
C MET A 85 21.52 -15.58 7.46
N ARG A 86 22.19 -15.35 8.60
CA ARG A 86 21.60 -14.60 9.73
C ARG A 86 21.26 -13.16 9.37
N GLU A 87 22.14 -12.48 8.64
CA GLU A 87 21.89 -11.11 8.19
C GLU A 87 20.65 -11.05 7.28
N THR A 88 20.55 -12.03 6.37
CA THR A 88 19.38 -12.20 5.50
C THR A 88 18.12 -12.51 6.32
N GLU A 89 18.20 -13.37 7.35
CA GLU A 89 17.07 -13.66 8.26
C GLU A 89 16.54 -12.39 8.94
N VAL A 90 17.43 -11.50 9.40
CA VAL A 90 17.04 -10.22 10.04
C VAL A 90 16.30 -9.32 9.05
N GLU A 91 16.77 -9.23 7.81
CA GLU A 91 16.13 -8.41 6.80
C GLU A 91 14.75 -8.97 6.40
N LEU A 92 14.64 -10.30 6.23
CA LEU A 92 13.34 -10.96 6.00
C LEU A 92 12.37 -10.74 7.16
N GLN A 93 12.85 -10.76 8.41
CA GLN A 93 12.02 -10.50 9.58
C GLN A 93 11.48 -9.06 9.59
N ARG A 94 12.31 -8.07 9.20
CA ARG A 94 11.86 -6.68 9.03
C ARG A 94 10.76 -6.56 7.98
N GLN A 95 10.92 -7.26 6.86
CA GLN A 95 9.91 -7.27 5.79
C GLN A 95 8.57 -7.86 6.25
N ILE A 96 8.59 -8.95 7.01
CA ILE A 96 7.39 -9.53 7.62
C ILE A 96 6.68 -8.49 8.49
N THR A 97 7.40 -7.80 9.36
CA THR A 97 6.82 -6.79 10.25
C THR A 97 6.23 -5.62 9.48
N GLY A 98 6.90 -5.15 8.41
CA GLY A 98 6.38 -4.09 7.55
C GLY A 98 5.10 -4.49 6.81
N LEU A 99 5.08 -5.68 6.21
CA LEU A 99 3.88 -6.23 5.54
C LEU A 99 2.71 -6.43 6.51
N GLU A 100 2.99 -6.83 7.75
CA GLU A 100 1.96 -6.97 8.77
C GLU A 100 1.36 -5.63 9.20
N ALA A 101 2.20 -4.62 9.42
CA ALA A 101 1.75 -3.26 9.74
C ALA A 101 0.88 -2.70 8.61
N GLN A 102 1.28 -2.93 7.36
CA GLN A 102 0.51 -2.54 6.18
C GLN A 102 -0.84 -3.25 6.07
N ALA A 103 -0.87 -4.57 6.26
CA ALA A 103 -2.10 -5.33 6.24
C ALA A 103 -3.09 -4.83 7.31
N LYS A 104 -2.61 -4.55 8.52
CA LYS A 104 -3.41 -3.98 9.62
C LYS A 104 -3.98 -2.61 9.26
N GLU A 105 -3.19 -1.75 8.61
CA GLU A 105 -3.65 -0.42 8.22
C GLU A 105 -4.71 -0.49 7.12
N LEU A 106 -4.51 -1.34 6.11
CA LEU A 106 -5.48 -1.55 5.04
C LEU A 106 -6.79 -2.16 5.56
N ASP A 107 -6.71 -3.10 6.50
CA ASP A 107 -7.90 -3.64 7.18
C ASP A 107 -8.69 -2.53 7.89
N ARG A 108 -8.01 -1.59 8.58
CA ARG A 108 -8.67 -0.45 9.23
C ARG A 108 -9.38 0.44 8.21
N VAL A 109 -8.71 0.77 7.10
CA VAL A 109 -9.30 1.57 6.01
C VAL A 109 -10.53 0.87 5.43
N ALA A 110 -10.48 -0.45 5.24
CA ALA A 110 -11.63 -1.22 4.77
C ALA A 110 -12.81 -1.17 5.75
N VAL A 111 -12.55 -1.30 7.06
CA VAL A 111 -13.58 -1.19 8.10
C VAL A 111 -14.22 0.20 8.09
N LEU A 112 -13.41 1.27 8.04
CA LEU A 112 -13.91 2.64 7.98
C LEU A 112 -14.77 2.88 6.74
N ARG A 113 -14.35 2.37 5.58
CA ARG A 113 -15.13 2.46 4.34
C ARG A 113 -16.48 1.76 4.48
N LYS A 114 -16.50 0.54 5.03
CA LYS A 114 -17.75 -0.21 5.26
C LYS A 114 -18.68 0.50 6.26
N GLN A 115 -18.13 1.13 7.29
CA GLN A 115 -18.90 1.93 8.24
C GLN A 115 -19.50 3.16 7.56
N HIS A 116 -18.75 3.83 6.68
CA HIS A 116 -19.24 4.96 5.90
C HIS A 116 -20.35 4.55 4.92
N GLU A 117 -20.19 3.44 4.21
CA GLU A 117 -21.22 2.89 3.32
C GLU A 117 -22.52 2.59 4.10
N ARG A 118 -22.42 1.91 5.25
CA ARG A 118 -23.57 1.64 6.12
C ARG A 118 -24.24 2.92 6.66
N ALA A 119 -23.45 3.92 7.02
CA ALA A 119 -23.99 5.20 7.49
C ALA A 119 -24.73 5.94 6.35
N GLY A 120 -24.21 5.89 5.13
CA GLY A 120 -24.88 6.40 3.94
C GLY A 120 -26.20 5.68 3.64
N GLU A 121 -26.21 4.34 3.72
CA GLU A 121 -27.42 3.53 3.53
C GLU A 121 -28.52 3.88 4.54
N LEU A 122 -28.17 4.12 5.81
CA LEU A 122 -29.11 4.55 6.84
C LEU A 122 -29.66 5.96 6.55
N GLY A 123 -28.80 6.90 6.14
CA GLY A 123 -29.22 8.25 5.78
C GLY A 123 -30.22 8.28 4.62
N THR A 124 -30.07 7.41 3.62
CA THR A 124 -31.02 7.30 2.51
C THR A 124 -32.35 6.64 2.90
N ARG A 125 -32.36 5.81 3.95
CA ARG A 125 -33.54 5.03 4.36
C ARG A 125 -34.49 5.81 5.27
N ASP A 126 -33.97 6.78 6.03
CA ASP A 126 -34.77 7.65 6.89
C ASP A 126 -35.53 8.74 6.10
N ASP A 127 -35.05 9.13 4.91
CA ASP A 127 -35.76 10.06 4.00
C ASP A 127 -36.85 9.35 3.18
N ASP A 128 -36.74 8.03 2.95
CA ASP A 128 -37.78 7.19 2.33
C ASP A 128 -38.84 6.73 3.35
N THR A 129 -39.32 7.66 4.18
CA THR A 129 -40.55 7.42 4.93
C THR A 129 -41.74 7.48 3.97
N PRO A 130 -42.64 6.46 3.94
CA PRO A 130 -43.84 6.56 3.16
C PRO A 130 -44.71 7.63 3.83
N ASN A 131 -44.84 8.79 3.17
CA ASN A 131 -45.84 9.79 3.52
C ASN A 131 -47.21 9.12 3.52
N ARG A 132 -47.62 8.68 4.70
CA ARG A 132 -48.91 8.08 5.01
C ARG A 132 -49.93 9.21 5.06
N ASN A 133 -50.27 9.80 3.92
CA ASN A 133 -51.46 10.62 3.81
C ASN A 133 -52.62 9.78 3.28
N ALA A 134 -53.55 9.57 4.21
CA ALA A 134 -54.85 8.99 4.00
C ALA A 134 -55.69 9.83 3.03
N GLN A 135 -56.37 9.18 2.07
CA GLN A 135 -57.76 9.51 1.73
C GLN A 135 -58.37 8.46 0.79
N ARG A 136 -59.26 7.64 1.36
CA ARG A 136 -60.49 7.17 0.69
C ARG A 136 -61.61 7.96 1.38
N PRO A 137 -62.62 8.52 0.69
CA PRO A 137 -63.57 7.69 -0.05
C PRO A 137 -64.21 8.32 -1.32
N THR A 138 -65.05 7.51 -1.97
CA THR A 138 -66.21 7.83 -2.84
C THR A 138 -66.01 8.39 -4.26
N GLY A 139 -66.57 7.66 -5.24
CA GLY A 139 -67.45 8.25 -6.26
C GLY A 139 -67.15 8.03 -7.75
N LYS A 140 -67.83 7.05 -8.36
CA LYS A 140 -68.49 7.01 -9.70
C LYS A 140 -67.88 7.69 -10.96
N GLY A 141 -67.92 6.93 -12.07
CA GLY A 141 -67.98 7.40 -13.48
C GLY A 141 -66.61 7.36 -14.19
N GLN A 142 -66.30 6.44 -15.09
CA GLN A 142 -66.80 6.16 -16.45
C GLN A 142 -66.55 7.29 -17.48
N GLU A 143 -66.02 6.87 -18.64
CA GLU A 143 -65.79 7.56 -19.94
C GLU A 143 -64.37 8.15 -20.13
N THR A 144 -63.47 7.49 -20.87
CA THR A 144 -63.25 7.48 -22.34
C THR A 144 -63.11 8.86 -22.99
N LEU A 145 -62.00 9.05 -23.73
CA LEU A 145 -61.80 9.74 -25.04
C LEU A 145 -60.34 10.30 -25.08
N THR A 146 -59.44 9.74 -25.90
CA THR A 146 -59.03 10.11 -27.28
C THR A 146 -57.64 10.77 -27.33
N SER A 147 -56.74 10.03 -27.97
CA SER A 147 -55.71 10.38 -28.97
C SER A 147 -55.19 11.81 -29.18
N ASP A 148 -53.85 11.85 -29.29
CA ASP A 148 -52.99 12.64 -30.19
C ASP A 148 -52.93 14.18 -30.08
N ASP A 149 -51.76 14.71 -29.67
CA ASP A 149 -51.03 15.66 -30.53
C ASP A 149 -49.52 15.81 -30.16
N ARG A 150 -48.68 15.33 -31.10
CA ARG A 150 -47.40 15.85 -31.63
C ARG A 150 -46.46 16.69 -30.74
N ASN A 151 -45.23 16.18 -30.57
CA ASN A 151 -44.02 16.93 -30.96
C ASN A 151 -42.82 16.00 -31.24
N PRO A 152 -42.18 16.06 -32.43
CA PRO A 152 -40.97 15.31 -32.77
C PRO A 152 -39.71 16.20 -32.70
N SER A 153 -38.60 15.72 -32.12
CA SER A 153 -37.24 16.21 -32.44
C SER A 153 -36.12 15.43 -31.71
N PRO A 154 -34.86 15.48 -32.22
CA PRO A 154 -34.06 14.28 -32.46
C PRO A 154 -32.80 14.14 -31.56
N ALA A 155 -32.19 12.95 -31.55
CA ALA A 155 -30.77 12.75 -31.21
C ALA A 155 -29.89 13.05 -32.47
N PRO A 156 -28.53 12.98 -32.50
CA PRO A 156 -27.46 12.87 -31.48
C PRO A 156 -26.26 13.86 -31.70
N GLN A 157 -25.27 13.95 -30.80
CA GLN A 157 -23.83 14.35 -31.00
C GLN A 157 -23.21 14.55 -29.59
N ASN A 158 -22.15 13.90 -29.11
CA ASN A 158 -20.82 13.49 -29.61
C ASN A 158 -19.86 14.64 -29.95
N GLY A 159 -18.83 14.80 -29.09
CA GLY A 159 -17.68 15.71 -29.19
C GLY A 159 -17.26 16.16 -27.78
N GLY A 160 -16.14 15.76 -27.17
CA GLY A 160 -14.91 15.19 -27.70
C GLY A 160 -13.80 16.24 -27.79
N ALA A 161 -13.21 16.63 -26.66
CA ALA A 161 -11.86 17.21 -26.48
C ALA A 161 -11.71 17.47 -24.96
N GLY A 162 -10.68 17.06 -24.22
CA GLY A 162 -9.30 16.74 -24.56
C GLY A 162 -8.50 17.25 -23.35
N GLY A 163 -8.05 16.33 -22.49
CA GLY A 163 -7.36 16.68 -21.26
C GLY A 163 -6.88 15.43 -20.57
N GLY A 164 -5.71 14.93 -21.00
CA GLY A 164 -5.01 13.86 -20.30
C GLY A 164 -4.69 14.32 -18.88
N GLN A 165 -5.40 13.77 -17.91
CA GLN A 165 -5.01 13.76 -16.52
C GLN A 165 -4.88 12.30 -16.12
N ASP A 166 -3.63 11.84 -16.17
CA ASP A 166 -2.99 11.30 -14.97
C ASP A 166 -4.01 10.78 -13.95
N SER A 167 -4.26 9.48 -14.02
CA SER A 167 -4.89 8.71 -12.96
C SER A 167 -3.97 8.69 -11.74
N GLY A 168 -3.81 9.85 -11.13
CA GLY A 168 -3.05 10.07 -9.91
C GLY A 168 -3.90 9.58 -8.77
N THR A 169 -3.86 8.28 -8.53
CA THR A 169 -4.37 7.64 -7.32
C THR A 169 -3.95 8.50 -6.13
N PRO A 170 -4.88 8.92 -5.24
CA PRO A 170 -4.51 9.70 -4.07
C PRO A 170 -3.50 8.88 -3.27
N SER A 171 -2.24 9.31 -3.33
CA SER A 171 -1.14 8.61 -2.67
C SER A 171 -1.28 8.89 -1.19
N THR A 172 -2.03 8.03 -0.51
CA THR A 172 -2.03 7.94 0.95
C THR A 172 -0.57 7.76 1.39
N PRO A 173 -0.07 8.55 2.36
CA PRO A 173 1.27 8.38 2.91
C PRO A 173 1.35 7.01 3.59
N GLY A 174 1.88 6.03 2.87
CA GLY A 174 1.80 4.59 3.18
C GLY A 174 1.83 3.70 1.93
N THR A 175 1.53 4.26 0.76
CA THR A 175 1.58 3.58 -0.55
C THR A 175 2.99 3.18 -1.01
N THR A 176 4.05 3.78 -0.45
CA THR A 176 5.43 3.50 -0.87
C THR A 176 5.82 2.05 -0.61
N TYR A 177 5.47 1.50 0.56
CA TYR A 177 5.91 0.17 0.99
C TYR A 177 5.42 -0.95 0.06
N GLU A 178 4.22 -0.83 -0.48
CA GLU A 178 3.64 -1.82 -1.41
C GLU A 178 4.45 -1.87 -2.72
N SER A 179 4.76 -0.71 -3.29
CA SER A 179 5.56 -0.61 -4.50
C SER A 179 6.98 -1.15 -4.27
N GLU A 180 7.55 -0.87 -3.09
CA GLU A 180 8.87 -1.35 -2.70
C GLU A 180 8.89 -2.88 -2.49
N ALA A 181 7.86 -3.45 -1.87
CA ALA A 181 7.79 -4.89 -1.58
C ALA A 181 7.90 -5.76 -2.84
N THR A 182 7.35 -5.32 -3.98
CA THR A 182 7.47 -6.04 -5.25
C THR A 182 8.90 -6.10 -5.77
N VAL A 183 9.72 -5.09 -5.45
CA VAL A 183 11.13 -5.03 -5.84
C VAL A 183 12.01 -5.76 -4.82
N VAL A 184 11.79 -5.54 -3.51
CA VAL A 184 12.59 -6.18 -2.44
C VAL A 184 12.46 -7.69 -2.46
N LEU A 185 11.22 -8.19 -2.65
CA LEU A 185 10.88 -9.59 -2.46
C LEU A 185 10.97 -10.42 -3.75
N SER A 186 11.38 -9.85 -4.88
CA SER A 186 11.37 -10.52 -6.19
C SER A 186 12.12 -11.84 -6.20
N ASP A 187 13.18 -11.94 -5.40
CA ASP A 187 14.07 -13.10 -5.35
C ASP A 187 13.74 -14.01 -4.12
N VAL A 188 12.78 -13.60 -3.30
CA VAL A 188 12.42 -14.23 -2.02
C VAL A 188 11.12 -15.02 -2.11
N VAL A 189 10.11 -14.44 -2.76
CA VAL A 189 8.78 -15.04 -2.92
C VAL A 189 8.54 -15.41 -4.38
N ASP A 190 7.59 -16.31 -4.59
CA ASP A 190 7.24 -16.80 -5.92
C ASP A 190 6.58 -15.71 -6.78
N ALA A 191 6.72 -15.85 -8.11
CA ALA A 191 6.18 -14.89 -9.08
C ALA A 191 4.66 -14.68 -8.90
N SER A 192 3.91 -15.73 -8.52
CA SER A 192 2.46 -15.61 -8.31
C SER A 192 2.10 -14.70 -7.13
N THR A 193 2.96 -14.63 -6.12
CA THR A 193 2.79 -13.73 -4.96
C THR A 193 3.11 -12.29 -5.36
N ILE A 194 4.17 -12.06 -6.14
CA ILE A 194 4.47 -10.74 -6.71
C ILE A 194 3.34 -10.25 -7.62
N ASP A 195 2.83 -11.11 -8.50
CA ASP A 195 1.71 -10.78 -9.39
C ASP A 195 0.45 -10.43 -8.59
N SER A 196 0.20 -11.15 -7.48
CA SER A 196 -0.93 -10.84 -6.60
C SER A 196 -0.80 -9.49 -5.91
N LEU A 197 0.43 -9.09 -5.50
CA LEU A 197 0.69 -7.76 -4.96
C LEU A 197 0.47 -6.67 -6.02
N GLN A 198 1.01 -6.85 -7.23
CA GLN A 198 0.83 -5.90 -8.33
C GLN A 198 -0.64 -5.76 -8.73
N ARG A 199 -1.38 -6.87 -8.79
CA ARG A 199 -2.80 -6.85 -9.13
C ARG A 199 -3.63 -6.15 -8.05
N ALA A 200 -3.32 -6.39 -6.78
CA ALA A 200 -3.98 -5.73 -5.66
C ALA A 200 -3.69 -4.22 -5.64
N GLN A 201 -2.46 -3.80 -5.96
CA GLN A 201 -2.12 -2.38 -6.12
C GLN A 201 -2.98 -1.69 -7.17
N ARG A 202 -3.23 -2.36 -8.31
CA ARG A 202 -4.05 -1.83 -9.40
C ARG A 202 -5.55 -1.81 -9.08
N SER A 203 -6.05 -2.63 -8.15
CA SER A 203 -7.48 -2.71 -7.87
C SER A 203 -8.01 -1.51 -7.07
N GLY A 204 -7.16 -0.83 -6.30
CA GLY A 204 -7.56 0.25 -5.40
C GLY A 204 -8.43 -0.17 -4.21
N ASP A 205 -8.79 -1.46 -4.10
CA ASP A 205 -9.61 -2.00 -3.02
C ASP A 205 -8.74 -2.32 -1.78
N PRO A 206 -8.99 -1.68 -0.62
CA PRO A 206 -8.19 -1.91 0.58
C PRO A 206 -8.27 -3.37 1.08
N THR A 207 -9.38 -4.07 0.88
CA THR A 207 -9.53 -5.47 1.32
C THR A 207 -8.66 -6.41 0.49
N VAL A 208 -8.64 -6.23 -0.83
CA VAL A 208 -7.81 -7.00 -1.76
C VAL A 208 -6.32 -6.74 -1.50
N ARG A 209 -5.97 -5.48 -1.23
CA ARG A 209 -4.59 -5.09 -0.85
C ARG A 209 -4.17 -5.71 0.48
N ALA A 210 -5.03 -5.70 1.50
CA ALA A 210 -4.74 -6.32 2.78
C ALA A 210 -4.53 -7.84 2.65
N ALA A 211 -5.37 -8.51 1.85
CA ALA A 211 -5.24 -9.94 1.59
C ALA A 211 -3.93 -10.29 0.87
N ALA A 212 -3.55 -9.50 -0.14
CA ALA A 212 -2.28 -9.68 -0.86
C ALA A 212 -1.06 -9.45 0.06
N ALA A 213 -1.11 -8.42 0.93
CA ALA A 213 -0.05 -8.17 1.91
C ALA A 213 0.10 -9.32 2.92
N LYS A 214 -1.01 -9.89 3.41
CA LYS A 214 -1.02 -11.08 4.27
C LYS A 214 -0.41 -12.29 3.56
N LYS A 215 -0.81 -12.55 2.31
CA LYS A 215 -0.25 -13.63 1.49
C LYS A 215 1.26 -13.47 1.31
N ALA A 216 1.72 -12.27 0.98
CA ALA A 216 3.14 -11.97 0.86
C ALA A 216 3.90 -12.20 2.16
N ARG A 217 3.36 -11.74 3.30
CA ARG A 217 3.92 -11.99 4.63
C ARG A 217 4.10 -13.48 4.89
N ASP A 218 3.07 -14.29 4.61
CA ASP A 218 3.10 -15.72 4.86
C ASP A 218 4.13 -16.43 3.96
N ALA A 219 4.26 -16.02 2.70
CA ALA A 219 5.29 -16.51 1.80
C ALA A 219 6.71 -16.18 2.30
N VAL A 220 6.94 -14.94 2.77
CA VAL A 220 8.23 -14.53 3.36
C VAL A 220 8.52 -15.32 4.64
N ALA A 221 7.52 -15.53 5.51
CA ALA A 221 7.67 -16.33 6.72
C ALA A 221 8.03 -17.79 6.44
N ALA A 222 7.42 -18.39 5.41
CA ALA A 222 7.77 -19.73 4.95
C ALA A 222 9.23 -19.78 4.44
N ARG A 223 9.67 -18.77 3.70
CA ARG A 223 11.07 -18.69 3.23
C ARG A 223 12.06 -18.51 4.38
N LEU A 224 11.76 -17.64 5.34
CA LEU A 224 12.56 -17.45 6.56
C LEU A 224 12.73 -18.76 7.33
N THR A 225 11.66 -19.57 7.43
CA THR A 225 11.72 -20.88 8.10
C THR A 225 12.67 -21.84 7.39
N LYS A 226 12.63 -21.90 6.05
CA LYS A 226 13.57 -22.71 5.25
C LYS A 226 15.01 -22.23 5.42
N LEU A 227 15.24 -20.92 5.42
CA LEU A 227 16.58 -20.35 5.59
C LEU A 227 17.18 -20.69 6.96
N ARG A 228 16.36 -20.62 8.02
CA ARG A 228 16.77 -21.05 9.38
C ARG A 228 17.16 -22.53 9.42
N GLN A 229 16.39 -23.40 8.77
CA GLN A 229 16.72 -24.82 8.67
C GLN A 229 18.05 -25.03 7.96
N GLN A 230 18.27 -24.38 6.82
CA GLN A 230 19.55 -24.45 6.09
C GLN A 230 20.72 -23.97 6.95
N ARG A 231 20.60 -22.83 7.62
CA ARG A 231 21.63 -22.33 8.54
C ARG A 231 21.98 -23.35 9.63
N THR A 232 20.98 -23.97 10.26
CA THR A 232 21.24 -24.96 11.31
C THR A 232 21.95 -26.21 10.79
N GLN A 233 21.67 -26.63 9.55
CA GLN A 233 22.37 -27.75 8.91
C GLN A 233 23.83 -27.41 8.62
N ILE A 234 24.10 -26.19 8.14
CA ILE A 234 25.45 -25.68 7.89
C ILE A 234 26.26 -25.62 9.18
N GLU A 235 25.70 -25.05 10.24
CA GLU A 235 26.37 -24.94 11.54
C GLU A 235 26.67 -26.33 12.14
N ALA A 236 25.73 -27.28 12.00
CA ALA A 236 25.94 -28.66 12.44
C ALA A 236 27.08 -29.34 11.66
N ARG A 237 27.16 -29.09 10.35
CA ARG A 237 28.22 -29.61 9.48
C ARG A 237 29.58 -28.99 9.80
N ALA A 238 29.65 -27.67 9.94
CA ALA A 238 30.88 -26.97 10.31
C ALA A 238 31.44 -27.49 11.65
N ARG A 239 30.55 -27.78 12.61
CA ARG A 239 30.91 -28.40 13.89
C ARG A 239 31.42 -29.83 13.72
N ALA A 240 30.76 -30.66 12.89
CA ALA A 240 31.19 -32.03 12.62
C ALA A 240 32.59 -32.08 11.97
N LEU A 241 32.86 -31.19 11.00
CA LEU A 241 34.16 -31.10 10.34
C LEU A 241 35.29 -30.66 11.29
N ARG A 242 35.01 -29.73 12.23
CA ARG A 242 35.98 -29.38 13.28
C ARG A 242 36.23 -30.52 14.27
N GLY A 243 35.20 -31.31 14.57
CA GLY A 243 35.33 -32.51 15.42
C GLY A 243 36.14 -33.62 14.76
N ALA A 244 36.03 -33.78 13.44
CA ALA A 244 36.75 -34.79 12.67
C ALA A 244 38.21 -34.43 12.34
N LYS A 245 38.58 -33.14 12.40
CA LYS A 245 39.97 -32.65 12.24
C LYS A 245 40.81 -32.74 13.53
N ARG A 246 40.26 -33.28 14.63
CA ARG A 246 40.99 -33.55 15.90
C ARG A 246 41.36 -35.01 16.01
#